data_AF-A0A942GK44-F1
#
_entry.id   AF-A0A942GK44-F1
#
_cell.length_a   1.000
_cell.length_b   1.000
_cell.length_c   1.000
_cell.angle_alpha   90.00
_cell.angle_beta   90.00
_cell.angle_gamma   90.00
#
_symmetry.space_group_name_H-M   'P 1'
#
loop_
_entity.id
_entity.type
_entity.pdbx_description
1 polymer ?
#
loop_
_entity_poly.entity_id
_entity_poly.type
_entity_poly.pdbx_seq_one_letter_code
_entity_poly.pdbx_strand_id
1 'polypeptide(L)'
;MAEELKSLHDLLDEDPEIINNIKVLIDEQAAQSLLSIFKDIHPADIAEIINHLTKDEAKFAFSTLDTETASEVILELDDNLREKILEDVTAEKIADIVDELDTDDATDIVS
;
A
#
# COMPACT_ATOMS: atom_id res chain seq x y z
N MET A 1 -23.81 -18.73 13.24
CA MET A 1 -22.35 -18.74 13.10
C MET A 1 -22.04 -17.53 12.26
N ALA A 2 -21.37 -16.52 12.82
CA ALA A 2 -20.75 -15.52 11.97
C ALA A 2 -19.58 -16.25 11.30
N GLU A 3 -19.53 -16.27 9.98
CA GLU A 3 -18.28 -16.53 9.29
C GLU A 3 -17.31 -15.46 9.80
N GLU A 4 -16.25 -15.88 10.49
CA GLU A 4 -15.11 -14.98 10.69
C GLU A 4 -14.66 -14.59 9.28
N LEU A 5 -14.84 -13.31 8.94
CA LEU A 5 -14.29 -12.77 7.70
C LEU A 5 -12.79 -13.07 7.76
N LYS A 6 -12.34 -13.90 6.84
CA LYS A 6 -10.94 -14.25 6.71
C LYS A 6 -10.16 -12.96 6.45
N SER A 7 -9.09 -12.71 7.21
CA SER A 7 -8.25 -11.54 7.00
C SER A 7 -7.73 -11.54 5.57
N LEU A 8 -7.55 -10.38 4.95
CA LEU A 8 -7.00 -10.35 3.59
C LEU A 8 -5.61 -11.00 3.57
N HIS A 9 -4.82 -10.82 4.64
CA HIS A 9 -3.56 -11.53 4.85
C HIS A 9 -3.71 -13.06 4.69
N ASP A 10 -4.69 -13.67 5.37
CA ASP A 10 -4.93 -15.12 5.29
C ASP A 10 -5.45 -15.56 3.90
N LEU A 11 -6.06 -14.65 3.12
CA LEU A 11 -6.50 -14.91 1.76
C LEU A 11 -5.36 -14.80 0.75
N LEU A 12 -4.42 -13.86 0.94
CA LEU A 12 -3.26 -13.69 0.07
C LEU A 12 -2.30 -14.87 0.15
N ASP A 13 -2.11 -15.43 1.34
CA ASP A 13 -1.29 -16.62 1.54
C ASP A 13 -1.88 -17.89 0.91
N GLU A 14 -3.22 -17.96 0.82
CA GLU A 14 -3.92 -19.13 0.31
C GLU A 14 -4.28 -19.04 -1.18
N ASP A 15 -4.46 -17.83 -1.71
CA ASP A 15 -4.87 -17.58 -3.09
C ASP A 15 -3.91 -16.63 -3.84
N PRO A 16 -2.87 -17.19 -4.47
CA PRO A 16 -1.94 -16.38 -5.26
C PRO A 16 -2.58 -15.76 -6.51
N GLU A 17 -3.81 -16.13 -6.90
CA GLU A 17 -4.51 -15.47 -8.02
C GLU A 17 -4.82 -14.01 -7.70
N ILE A 18 -5.02 -13.64 -6.44
CA ILE A 18 -5.32 -12.26 -6.03
C ILE A 18 -4.16 -11.33 -6.43
N ILE A 19 -2.93 -11.69 -6.04
CA ILE A 19 -1.73 -10.91 -6.39
C ILE A 19 -1.52 -10.88 -7.90
N ASN A 20 -1.75 -12.00 -8.59
CA ASN A 20 -1.62 -12.03 -10.06
C ASN A 20 -2.62 -11.10 -10.76
N ASN A 21 -3.87 -11.04 -10.29
CA ASN A 21 -4.87 -10.12 -10.83
C ASN A 21 -4.47 -8.66 -10.61
N ILE A 22 -3.92 -8.33 -9.45
CA ILE A 22 -3.41 -6.98 -9.16
C ILE A 22 -2.23 -6.65 -10.06
N LYS A 23 -1.29 -7.58 -10.26
CA LYS A 23 -0.17 -7.40 -11.20
C LYS A 23 -0.63 -7.14 -12.62
N VAL A 24 -1.64 -7.88 -13.10
CA VAL A 24 -2.24 -7.62 -14.42
C VAL A 24 -2.80 -6.19 -14.51
N LEU A 25 -3.51 -5.71 -13.49
CA LEU A 25 -4.04 -4.35 -13.47
C LEU A 25 -2.93 -3.29 -13.44
N ILE A 26 -1.83 -3.55 -12.75
CA ILE A 26 -0.65 -2.68 -12.72
C ILE A 26 0.04 -2.64 -14.09
N ASP A 27 0.25 -3.81 -14.72
CA ASP A 27 0.81 -3.94 -16.06
C ASP A 27 -0.04 -3.23 -17.12
N GLU A 28 -1.37 -3.30 -16.98
CA GLU A 28 -2.32 -2.58 -17.83
C GLU A 28 -2.43 -1.08 -17.49
N GLN A 29 -1.70 -0.59 -16.48
CA GLN A 29 -1.78 0.78 -15.95
C GLN A 29 -3.22 1.18 -15.60
N ALA A 30 -4.03 0.22 -15.16
CA ALA A 30 -5.43 0.38 -14.84
C ALA A 30 -5.63 1.04 -13.46
N ALA A 31 -5.03 2.22 -13.25
CA ALA A 31 -5.00 2.92 -11.97
C ALA A 31 -6.40 3.13 -11.36
N GLN A 32 -7.42 3.41 -12.19
CA GLN A 32 -8.80 3.57 -11.71
C GLN A 32 -9.39 2.28 -11.14
N SER A 33 -9.10 1.14 -11.78
CA SER A 33 -9.53 -0.17 -11.29
C SER A 33 -8.81 -0.51 -10.00
N LEU A 34 -7.51 -0.24 -9.92
CA LEU A 34 -6.70 -0.47 -8.73
C LEU A 34 -7.19 0.38 -7.54
N LEU A 35 -7.43 1.67 -7.75
CA LEU A 35 -8.03 2.58 -6.76
C LEU A 35 -9.40 2.10 -6.29
N SER A 36 -10.23 1.60 -7.21
CA SER A 36 -11.56 1.09 -6.85
C SER A 36 -11.48 -0.14 -5.95
N ILE A 37 -10.46 -0.98 -6.14
CA ILE A 37 -10.18 -2.12 -5.27
C ILE A 37 -9.68 -1.64 -3.91
N PHE A 38 -8.69 -0.74 -3.89
CA PHE A 38 -8.08 -0.25 -2.65
C PHE A 38 -9.02 0.55 -1.77
N LYS A 39 -10.02 1.24 -2.34
CA LYS A 39 -10.95 2.08 -1.58
C LYS A 39 -11.75 1.35 -0.50
N ASP A 40 -12.04 0.07 -0.70
CA ASP A 40 -12.84 -0.73 0.22
C ASP A 40 -11.98 -1.68 1.07
N ILE A 41 -10.64 -1.51 1.04
CA ILE A 41 -9.66 -2.37 1.72
C ILE A 41 -8.96 -1.55 2.81
N HIS A 42 -8.63 -2.19 3.93
CA HIS A 42 -7.89 -1.52 5.01
C HIS A 42 -6.45 -1.20 4.60
N PRO A 43 -5.86 -0.08 5.06
CA PRO A 43 -4.48 0.27 4.72
C PRO A 43 -3.42 -0.81 5.02
N ALA A 44 -3.55 -1.54 6.13
CA ALA A 44 -2.68 -2.69 6.42
C ALA A 44 -2.76 -3.80 5.35
N ASP A 45 -3.96 -4.05 4.84
CA ASP A 45 -4.19 -5.04 3.79
C ASP A 45 -3.64 -4.57 2.42
N ILE A 46 -3.71 -3.25 2.14
CA ILE A 46 -3.07 -2.65 0.96
C ILE A 46 -1.55 -2.74 1.06
N ALA A 47 -0.99 -2.46 2.24
CA ALA A 47 0.44 -2.58 2.51
C ALA A 47 0.93 -4.02 2.27
N GLU A 48 0.16 -5.01 2.75
CA GLU A 48 0.45 -6.42 2.54
C GLU A 48 0.50 -6.78 1.04
N ILE A 49 -0.47 -6.32 0.25
CA ILE A 49 -0.44 -6.47 -1.21
C ILE A 49 0.83 -5.86 -1.79
N ILE A 50 1.15 -4.62 -1.40
CA ILE A 50 2.30 -3.87 -1.92
C ILE A 50 3.62 -4.57 -1.57
N ASN A 51 3.75 -5.17 -0.38
CA ASN A 51 4.93 -5.95 0.02
C ASN A 51 5.15 -7.19 -0.87
N HIS A 52 4.10 -7.73 -1.49
CA HIS A 52 4.16 -8.88 -2.42
C HIS A 52 4.45 -8.49 -3.88
N LEU A 53 4.52 -7.20 -4.18
CA LEU A 53 4.82 -6.68 -5.50
C LEU A 53 6.33 -6.51 -5.72
N THR A 54 6.72 -6.45 -6.98
CA THR A 54 8.07 -6.01 -7.34
C THR A 54 8.25 -4.53 -7.01
N LYS A 55 9.51 -4.07 -6.89
CA LYS A 55 9.83 -2.68 -6.55
C LYS A 55 9.09 -1.66 -7.43
N ASP A 56 9.00 -1.90 -8.74
CA ASP A 56 8.38 -0.93 -9.66
C ASP A 56 6.84 -0.97 -9.61
N GLU A 57 6.26 -2.17 -9.46
CA GLU A 57 4.82 -2.35 -9.25
C GLU A 57 4.35 -1.71 -7.94
N ALA A 58 5.11 -1.91 -6.86
CA ALA A 58 4.84 -1.34 -5.54
C ALA A 58 4.81 0.19 -5.57
N LYS A 59 5.78 0.83 -6.24
CA LYS A 59 5.79 2.29 -6.41
C LYS A 59 4.60 2.77 -7.19
N PHE A 60 4.24 2.08 -8.28
CA PHE A 60 3.07 2.45 -9.07
C PHE A 60 1.82 2.37 -8.21
N ALA A 61 1.59 1.24 -7.53
CA ALA A 61 0.45 1.06 -6.64
C ALA A 61 0.39 2.15 -5.56
N PHE A 62 1.50 2.39 -4.85
CA PHE A 62 1.59 3.44 -3.82
C PHE A 62 1.28 4.83 -4.39
N SER A 63 1.78 5.15 -5.58
CA SER A 63 1.55 6.46 -6.23
C SER A 63 0.09 6.70 -6.61
N THR A 64 -0.75 5.65 -6.67
CA THR A 64 -2.19 5.80 -6.93
C THR A 64 -3.00 6.16 -5.69
N LEU A 65 -2.43 6.02 -4.50
CA LEU A 65 -3.10 6.30 -3.23
C LEU A 65 -3.24 7.81 -2.99
N ASP A 66 -4.37 8.22 -2.41
CA ASP A 66 -4.49 9.55 -1.83
C ASP A 66 -3.59 9.69 -0.60
N THR A 67 -3.38 10.92 -0.12
CA THR A 67 -2.44 11.18 0.98
C THR A 67 -2.86 10.49 2.28
N GLU A 68 -4.16 10.51 2.60
CA GLU A 68 -4.72 9.87 3.80
C GLU A 68 -4.48 8.35 3.80
N THR A 69 -4.76 7.66 2.69
CA THR A 69 -4.49 6.22 2.60
C THR A 69 -2.99 5.94 2.56
N ALA A 70 -2.22 6.78 1.85
CA ALA A 70 -0.77 6.59 1.72
C ALA A 70 -0.04 6.73 3.06
N SER A 71 -0.50 7.62 3.96
CA SER A 71 0.10 7.80 5.29
C SER A 71 -0.12 6.60 6.19
N GLU A 72 -1.29 5.96 6.14
CA GLU A 72 -1.50 4.72 6.89
C GLU A 72 -0.75 3.53 6.25
N VAL A 73 -0.78 3.41 4.92
CA VAL A 73 -0.11 2.31 4.21
C VAL A 73 1.40 2.32 4.41
N ILE A 74 2.05 3.49 4.35
CA ILE A 74 3.51 3.59 4.41
C ILE A 74 4.08 3.05 5.73
N LEU A 75 3.34 3.14 6.84
CA LEU A 75 3.77 2.63 8.16
C LEU A 75 3.81 1.11 8.20
N GLU A 76 2.90 0.46 7.49
CA GLU A 76 2.72 -1.00 7.47
C GLU A 76 3.61 -1.69 6.41
N LEU A 77 4.31 -0.93 5.57
CA LEU A 77 5.25 -1.50 4.59
C LEU A 77 6.52 -2.03 5.26
N ASP A 78 7.08 -3.08 4.67
CA ASP A 78 8.40 -3.60 5.05
C ASP A 78 9.45 -2.49 4.95
N ASP A 79 10.32 -2.36 5.96
CA ASP A 79 11.33 -1.29 6.06
C ASP A 79 12.12 -1.07 4.76
N ASN A 80 12.53 -2.17 4.11
CA ASN A 80 13.30 -2.13 2.87
C ASN A 80 12.49 -1.55 1.70
N LEU A 81 11.21 -1.89 1.61
CA LEU A 81 10.33 -1.39 0.56
C LEU A 81 9.91 0.06 0.84
N ARG A 82 9.61 0.37 2.10
CA ARG A 82 9.31 1.73 2.57
C ARG A 82 10.42 2.71 2.19
N GLU A 83 11.66 2.40 2.55
CA GLU A 83 12.82 3.25 2.21
C GLU A 83 12.92 3.48 0.69
N LYS A 84 12.78 2.41 -0.10
CA LYS A 84 12.80 2.49 -1.56
C LYS A 84 11.67 3.31 -2.18
N ILE A 85 10.50 3.34 -1.56
CA ILE A 85 9.37 4.16 -2.02
C ILE A 85 9.63 5.61 -1.65
N LEU A 86 10.04 5.89 -0.42
CA LEU A 86 10.35 7.24 0.05
C LEU A 86 11.48 7.91 -0.76
N GLU A 87 12.45 7.14 -1.24
CA GLU A 87 13.49 7.63 -2.17
C GLU A 87 12.93 8.18 -3.50
N ASP A 88 11.79 7.67 -3.96
CA ASP A 88 11.19 8.01 -5.26
C ASP A 88 9.99 8.97 -5.16
N VAL A 89 9.49 9.20 -3.95
CA VAL A 89 8.41 10.16 -3.69
C VAL A 89 8.98 11.58 -3.55
N THR A 90 8.24 12.58 -4.00
CA THR A 90 8.67 13.98 -3.88
C THR A 90 8.65 14.43 -2.42
N ALA A 91 9.57 15.33 -2.04
CA ALA A 91 9.59 15.90 -0.69
C ALA A 91 8.26 16.58 -0.29
N GLU A 92 7.53 17.15 -1.26
CA GLU A 92 6.19 17.72 -1.04
C GLU A 92 5.19 16.64 -0.63
N LYS A 93 5.12 15.52 -1.36
CA LYS A 93 4.21 14.42 -1.03
C LYS A 93 4.61 13.73 0.28
N ILE A 94 5.90 13.66 0.61
CA ILE A 94 6.37 13.18 1.93
C ILE A 94 5.90 14.12 3.03
N ALA A 95 6.00 15.44 2.84
CA ALA A 95 5.50 16.41 3.81
C ALA A 95 3.99 16.26 4.02
N ASP A 96 3.22 16.11 2.93
CA ASP A 96 1.78 15.86 3.01
C ASP A 96 1.47 14.58 3.78
N ILE A 97 2.21 13.49 3.51
CA ILE A 97 2.05 12.21 4.23
C ILE A 97 2.35 12.38 5.72
N VAL A 98 3.44 13.06 6.06
CA VAL A 98 3.85 13.31 7.45
C VAL A 98 2.85 14.22 8.17
N ASP A 99 2.23 15.18 7.48
CA ASP A 99 1.22 16.06 8.05
C ASP A 99 -0.09 15.32 8.39
N GLU A 100 -0.39 14.20 7.73
CA GLU A 100 -1.53 13.33 8.04
C GLU A 100 -1.24 12.32 9.17
N LEU A 101 0.03 12.13 9.56
CA LEU A 101 0.42 11.20 10.60
C LEU A 101 0.32 11.80 12.00
N ASP A 102 0.05 10.94 12.99
CA ASP A 102 0.26 11.30 14.38
C ASP A 102 1.75 11.52 14.66
N THR A 103 2.05 12.32 15.70
CA THR A 103 3.42 12.80 15.96
C THR A 103 4.42 11.67 16.24
N ASP A 104 3.95 10.55 16.80
CA ASP A 104 4.72 9.33 17.01
C ASP A 104 5.00 8.59 15.70
N ASP A 105 3.98 8.36 14.87
CA ASP A 105 4.16 7.69 13.57
C ASP A 105 5.05 8.49 12.61
N ALA A 106 4.91 9.82 12.63
CA ALA A 106 5.77 10.71 11.86
C ALA A 106 7.26 10.55 12.22
N THR A 107 7.59 10.22 13.48
CA THR A 107 8.98 10.00 13.88
C THR A 107 9.59 8.72 13.29
N ASP A 108 8.78 7.69 13.03
CA ASP A 108 9.23 6.44 12.43
C ASP A 108 9.54 6.58 10.92
N ILE A 109 8.93 7.57 10.25
CA ILE A 109 9.16 7.85 8.83
C ILE A 109 10.45 8.66 8.60
N VAL A 110 10.83 9.52 9.55
CA VAL A 110 11.96 10.47 9.38
C VAL A 110 13.29 9.99 9.98
N SER A 111 13.32 8.83 10.65
CA SER A 111 14.47 8.31 11.39
C SER A 111 15.54 7.64 10.55
#